data_AF-A0A1I2ABR0-F1
#
_entry.id   AF-A0A1I2ABR0-F1
#
_cell.length_a   1.000
_cell.length_b   1.000
_cell.length_c   1.000
_cell.angle_alpha   90.00
_cell.angle_beta   90.00
_cell.angle_gamma   90.00
#
_symmetry.space_group_name_H-M   'P 1'
#
loop_
_entity.id
_entity.type
_entity.pdbx_description
1 polymer ?
#
loop_
_entity_poly.entity_id
_entity_poly.type
_entity_poly.pdbx_seq_one_letter_code
_entity_poly.pdbx_strand_id
1 'polypeptide(L)'
;MNSTTRILIILICCLLSFLPVLYAIDTLILNKPVPASKFGNFQEGGFYIRNKAFIVPYMSSEPSLFYFIQLKSLSNPIYFIKCSFNIINNKPDVVYSNIVRKSVVIDSSNVKYLHLKRNFGLLDVFHSNIGVISLDSGSNSELKLSFCNVKYAVIIKNSTNVDLHFYDVNFVDSSVFRVISSSIKNVSFHSADRTKTQYYYFANDTIDNVTFLTNEDSLNSPYTFGGSFKHIYNFRACHINSDFTFFQRDPDAKIVFDRCTFGPDAYLSDMVVDRIDFINCRDLREKVSIGFREHNIQSQLRLVNSDIENIEIVWNNGLRLVFDSSDNRDVIGNTFESLLAKYKFGGKKDSYQRVDLQARTIEQSKIVHLIDKYWWYYSYKKYLVFLWVIGLLILFTFINYCKWNGVQLTYPILFIENCYYNDLNMRLKKVKIVFIYTAFIFFALKIDLDKLKVHNHLGYIVWFFFQYLTGLSCLLFIFNAILHI
;
A
#
# COMPACT_ATOMS: atom_id res chain seq x y z
N MET A 1 -51.69 -29.87 -1.85
CA MET A 1 -51.14 -30.51 -0.63
C MET A 1 -52.29 -30.86 0.29
N ASN A 2 -52.46 -32.14 0.62
CA ASN A 2 -53.53 -32.57 1.53
C ASN A 2 -53.26 -32.06 2.95
N SER A 3 -54.34 -31.82 3.69
CA SER A 3 -54.34 -31.34 5.09
C SER A 3 -53.35 -32.11 5.98
N THR A 4 -53.27 -33.43 5.80
CA THR A 4 -52.36 -34.33 6.48
C THR A 4 -50.88 -34.03 6.23
N THR A 5 -50.50 -33.60 5.02
CA THR A 5 -49.11 -33.28 4.68
C THR A 5 -48.66 -31.95 5.31
N ARG A 6 -49.57 -30.98 5.46
CA ARG A 6 -49.29 -29.72 6.18
C ARG A 6 -49.14 -29.95 7.68
N ILE A 7 -50.00 -30.79 8.27
CA ILE A 7 -49.90 -31.14 9.70
C ILE A 7 -48.60 -31.88 9.98
N LEU A 8 -48.19 -32.83 9.12
CA LEU A 8 -46.93 -33.55 9.29
C LEU A 8 -45.70 -32.64 9.17
N ILE A 9 -45.69 -31.68 8.24
CA ILE A 9 -44.60 -30.71 8.11
C ILE A 9 -44.56 -29.76 9.32
N ILE A 10 -45.71 -29.31 9.81
CA ILE A 10 -45.77 -28.48 11.02
C ILE A 10 -45.32 -29.29 12.24
N LEU A 11 -45.69 -30.57 12.36
CA LEU A 11 -45.22 -31.45 13.44
C LEU A 11 -43.72 -31.72 13.35
N ILE A 12 -43.18 -31.94 12.16
CA ILE A 12 -41.74 -32.14 11.95
C ILE A 12 -40.97 -30.83 12.22
N CYS A 13 -41.47 -29.68 11.80
CA CYS A 13 -40.89 -28.38 12.12
C CYS A 13 -40.99 -28.05 13.61
N CYS A 14 -42.07 -28.45 14.29
CA CYS A 14 -42.21 -28.33 15.74
C CYS A 14 -41.28 -29.30 16.48
N LEU A 15 -41.17 -30.57 16.07
CA LEU A 15 -40.24 -31.52 16.66
C LEU A 15 -38.78 -31.11 16.42
N LEU A 16 -38.45 -30.57 15.25
CA LEU A 16 -37.12 -30.02 14.95
C LEU A 16 -36.83 -28.72 15.71
N SER A 17 -37.85 -27.91 16.04
CA SER A 17 -37.69 -26.74 16.92
C SER A 17 -37.62 -27.11 18.41
N PHE A 18 -38.04 -28.31 18.80
CA PHE A 18 -37.81 -28.90 20.13
C PHE A 18 -36.52 -29.75 20.24
N LEU A 19 -35.88 -30.11 19.11
CA LEU A 19 -34.57 -30.77 19.11
C LEU A 19 -33.38 -29.98 19.73
N PRO A 20 -33.41 -28.65 19.98
CA PRO A 20 -32.36 -27.98 20.73
C PRO A 20 -32.25 -28.44 22.19
N VAL A 21 -33.25 -29.16 22.72
CA VAL A 21 -33.27 -29.62 24.12
C VAL A 21 -32.30 -30.81 24.37
N LEU A 22 -31.79 -31.47 23.32
CA LEU A 22 -30.83 -32.57 23.46
C LEU A 22 -29.35 -32.13 23.57
N TYR A 23 -29.06 -30.85 23.44
CA TYR A 23 -27.77 -30.26 23.83
C TYR A 23 -28.00 -29.26 24.97
N ALA A 24 -28.43 -29.77 26.13
CA ALA A 24 -28.40 -28.98 27.35
C ALA A 24 -26.95 -28.58 27.63
N ILE A 25 -26.59 -27.36 27.27
CA ILE A 25 -25.32 -26.77 27.66
C ILE A 25 -25.45 -26.49 29.15
N ASP A 26 -24.69 -27.24 29.96
CA ASP A 26 -24.64 -27.03 31.39
C ASP A 26 -24.21 -25.59 31.66
N THR A 27 -25.18 -24.78 32.06
CA THR A 27 -24.98 -23.35 32.30
C THR A 27 -24.55 -23.16 33.74
N LEU A 28 -23.32 -22.70 33.92
CA LEU A 28 -22.68 -22.46 35.19
C LEU A 28 -22.62 -20.97 35.45
N ILE A 29 -23.37 -20.51 36.45
CA ILE A 29 -23.30 -19.13 36.94
C ILE A 29 -22.18 -19.06 37.99
N LEU A 30 -21.07 -18.41 37.65
CA LEU A 30 -19.91 -18.30 38.52
C LEU A 30 -19.98 -17.02 39.37
N ASN A 31 -20.56 -17.13 40.56
CA ASN A 31 -20.63 -16.00 41.51
C ASN A 31 -19.35 -15.83 42.35
N LYS A 32 -18.45 -16.81 42.35
CA LYS A 32 -17.20 -16.84 43.12
C LYS A 32 -16.13 -17.61 42.34
N PRO A 33 -14.83 -17.46 42.66
CA PRO A 33 -13.78 -18.33 42.14
C PRO A 33 -14.11 -19.80 42.40
N VAL A 34 -14.11 -20.63 41.34
CA VAL A 34 -14.31 -22.07 41.49
C VAL A 34 -13.09 -22.82 40.90
N PRO A 35 -12.54 -23.82 41.62
CA PRO A 35 -11.45 -24.63 41.09
C PRO A 35 -11.86 -25.35 39.81
N ALA A 36 -10.98 -25.39 38.81
CA ALA A 36 -11.25 -26.06 37.54
C ALA A 36 -11.65 -27.53 37.70
N SER A 37 -11.10 -28.23 38.70
CA SER A 37 -11.41 -29.63 39.02
C SER A 37 -12.89 -29.91 39.29
N LYS A 38 -13.73 -28.88 39.52
CA LYS A 38 -15.18 -29.05 39.68
C LYS A 38 -15.95 -29.14 38.37
N PHE A 39 -15.34 -28.83 37.23
CA PHE A 39 -16.07 -28.68 35.95
C PHE A 39 -15.49 -29.48 34.78
N GLY A 40 -14.27 -29.99 34.94
CA GLY A 40 -13.57 -30.72 33.90
C GLY A 40 -12.99 -32.03 34.43
N ASN A 41 -12.58 -32.86 33.49
CA ASN A 41 -11.98 -34.15 33.77
C ASN A 41 -10.55 -34.17 33.25
N PHE A 42 -9.65 -34.83 33.98
CA PHE A 42 -8.34 -35.18 33.45
C PHE A 42 -8.50 -36.31 32.43
N GLN A 43 -7.89 -36.13 31.26
CA GLN A 43 -7.69 -37.17 30.27
C GLN A 43 -6.21 -37.20 29.89
N GLU A 44 -5.76 -38.25 29.19
CA GLU A 44 -4.37 -38.32 28.72
C GLU A 44 -4.02 -37.04 27.94
N GLY A 45 -2.95 -36.38 28.37
CA GLY A 45 -2.46 -35.14 27.75
C GLY A 45 -3.07 -33.84 28.26
N GLY A 46 -4.11 -33.82 29.10
CA GLY A 46 -4.74 -32.53 29.45
C GLY A 46 -5.88 -32.53 30.47
N PHE A 47 -6.29 -31.33 30.85
CA PHE A 47 -7.52 -31.07 31.61
C PHE A 47 -8.60 -30.53 30.67
N TYR A 48 -9.71 -31.26 30.51
CA TYR A 48 -10.75 -30.94 29.52
C TYR A 48 -12.02 -30.42 30.17
N ILE A 49 -12.51 -29.28 29.68
CA ILE A 49 -13.81 -28.69 29.98
C ILE A 49 -14.61 -28.67 28.66
N ARG A 50 -15.72 -29.41 28.60
CA ARG A 50 -16.51 -29.59 27.36
C ARG A 50 -17.96 -29.17 27.55
N ASN A 51 -18.57 -28.56 26.53
CA ASN A 51 -20.01 -28.26 26.44
C ASN A 51 -20.57 -27.50 27.66
N LYS A 52 -19.82 -26.51 28.18
CA LYS A 52 -20.25 -25.67 29.31
C LYS A 52 -20.54 -24.24 28.86
N ALA A 53 -21.59 -23.63 29.41
CA ALA A 53 -21.83 -22.20 29.29
C ALA A 53 -21.48 -21.53 30.61
N PHE A 54 -20.44 -20.71 30.62
CA PHE A 54 -20.05 -19.92 31.78
C PHE A 54 -20.76 -18.57 31.69
N ILE A 55 -21.61 -18.31 32.68
CA ILE A 55 -22.24 -17.01 32.89
C ILE A 55 -21.55 -16.36 34.08
N VAL A 56 -20.93 -15.22 33.84
CA VAL A 56 -20.30 -14.42 34.90
C VAL A 56 -21.19 -13.20 35.15
N PRO A 57 -21.90 -13.13 36.29
CA PRO A 57 -22.67 -11.95 36.64
C PRO A 57 -21.75 -10.82 37.08
N TYR A 58 -22.11 -9.60 36.68
CA TYR A 58 -21.41 -8.38 37.07
C TYR A 58 -21.39 -8.20 38.59
N MET A 59 -20.20 -7.99 39.18
CA MET A 59 -20.04 -7.54 40.56
C MET A 59 -19.41 -6.15 40.57
N SER A 60 -20.13 -5.17 41.13
CA SER A 60 -19.72 -3.77 41.11
C SER A 60 -18.53 -3.48 42.03
N SER A 61 -17.63 -2.64 41.54
CA SER A 61 -16.89 -1.57 42.25
C SER A 61 -15.43 -1.76 42.69
N GLU A 62 -14.78 -2.92 42.54
CA GLU A 62 -13.32 -2.98 42.74
C GLU A 62 -12.59 -3.77 41.64
N PRO A 63 -11.58 -3.20 40.96
CA PRO A 63 -10.79 -3.86 39.93
C PRO A 63 -9.78 -4.90 40.47
N SER A 64 -9.92 -5.32 41.73
CA SER A 64 -9.05 -6.31 42.36
C SER A 64 -9.46 -7.74 41.99
N LEU A 65 -8.86 -8.25 40.91
CA LEU A 65 -8.53 -9.67 40.68
C LEU A 65 -9.72 -10.66 40.72
N PHE A 66 -10.46 -10.75 39.60
CA PHE A 66 -11.56 -11.70 39.44
C PHE A 66 -11.12 -13.06 38.89
N TYR A 67 -10.57 -13.94 39.73
CA TYR A 67 -10.30 -15.32 39.33
C TYR A 67 -11.61 -16.12 39.27
N PHE A 68 -12.19 -16.40 38.10
CA PHE A 68 -13.36 -17.30 38.07
C PHE A 68 -12.98 -18.77 38.01
N ILE A 69 -11.86 -19.08 37.34
CA ILE A 69 -11.29 -20.44 37.30
C ILE A 69 -9.87 -20.35 37.85
N GLN A 70 -9.70 -20.72 39.12
CA GLN A 70 -8.37 -20.76 39.73
C GLN A 70 -7.66 -22.04 39.27
N LEU A 71 -6.75 -21.90 38.32
CA LEU A 71 -5.94 -22.99 37.76
C LEU A 71 -4.68 -23.19 38.59
N LYS A 72 -4.82 -23.58 39.87
CA LYS A 72 -3.64 -23.89 40.70
C LYS A 72 -2.87 -25.08 40.12
N SER A 73 -1.60 -24.84 39.74
CA SER A 73 -0.51 -25.81 39.58
C SER A 73 -0.79 -27.17 38.92
N LEU A 74 -1.68 -27.26 37.92
CA LEU A 74 -1.69 -28.48 37.08
C LEU A 74 -0.45 -28.48 36.19
N SER A 75 0.19 -29.60 35.91
CA SER A 75 1.30 -29.67 34.95
C SER A 75 0.82 -29.67 33.49
N ASN A 76 -0.45 -30.02 33.26
CA ASN A 76 -0.98 -30.34 31.94
C ASN A 76 -1.74 -29.16 31.31
N PRO A 77 -1.77 -29.06 29.95
CA PRO A 77 -2.55 -28.07 29.23
C PRO A 77 -4.05 -28.18 29.52
N ILE A 78 -4.77 -27.07 29.31
CA ILE A 78 -6.21 -26.98 29.60
C ILE A 78 -6.97 -26.72 28.30
N TYR A 79 -7.96 -27.55 28.04
CA TYR A 79 -8.76 -27.53 26.83
C TYR A 79 -10.20 -27.10 27.13
N PHE A 80 -10.65 -26.01 26.53
CA PHE A 80 -12.05 -25.58 26.52
C PHE A 80 -12.64 -25.91 25.14
N ILE A 81 -13.54 -26.90 25.07
CA ILE A 81 -14.11 -27.38 23.80
C ILE A 81 -15.60 -27.12 23.80
N LYS A 82 -16.10 -26.41 22.77
CA LYS A 82 -17.53 -26.07 22.63
C LYS A 82 -18.09 -25.36 23.86
N CYS A 83 -17.30 -24.45 24.44
CA CYS A 83 -17.70 -23.65 25.58
C CYS A 83 -18.30 -22.30 25.13
N SER A 84 -19.19 -21.74 25.93
CA SER A 84 -19.67 -20.36 25.75
C SER A 84 -19.32 -19.54 26.98
N PHE A 85 -18.68 -18.39 26.79
CA PHE A 85 -18.35 -17.45 27.85
C PHE A 85 -19.18 -16.19 27.65
N ASN A 86 -20.24 -16.07 28.44
CA ASN A 86 -21.17 -14.96 28.39
C ASN A 86 -21.04 -14.09 29.64
N ILE A 87 -20.80 -12.80 29.43
CA ILE A 87 -20.87 -11.77 30.48
C ILE A 87 -22.26 -11.13 30.40
N ILE A 88 -22.91 -10.99 31.56
CA ILE A 88 -24.17 -10.25 31.69
C ILE A 88 -23.81 -8.81 32.13
N ASN A 89 -24.13 -7.83 31.27
CA ASN A 89 -23.95 -6.36 31.38
C ASN A 89 -22.78 -5.75 30.56
N ASN A 90 -23.04 -4.55 30.02
CA ASN A 90 -22.28 -3.83 28.99
C ASN A 90 -20.92 -3.25 29.42
N LYS A 91 -20.25 -3.82 30.43
CA LYS A 91 -18.88 -3.42 30.80
C LYS A 91 -17.94 -4.63 30.70
N PRO A 92 -16.81 -4.50 29.98
CA PRO A 92 -15.93 -5.62 29.72
C PRO A 92 -15.06 -5.93 30.94
N ASP A 93 -15.38 -6.98 31.70
CA ASP A 93 -14.51 -7.47 32.77
C ASP A 93 -14.33 -9.00 32.76
N VAL A 94 -13.18 -9.38 32.18
CA VAL A 94 -12.16 -10.39 32.49
C VAL A 94 -12.53 -11.80 33.00
N VAL A 95 -12.13 -12.81 32.21
CA VAL A 95 -11.76 -14.14 32.73
C VAL A 95 -10.27 -14.11 33.14
N TYR A 96 -9.96 -13.94 34.43
CA TYR A 96 -8.56 -13.93 34.88
C TYR A 96 -8.06 -15.37 35.01
N SER A 97 -6.86 -15.61 34.47
CA SER A 97 -6.11 -16.81 34.76
C SER A 97 -4.69 -16.42 35.14
N ASN A 98 -4.34 -16.42 36.43
CA ASN A 98 -2.93 -16.48 36.85
C ASN A 98 -2.44 -17.89 36.54
N ILE A 99 -2.17 -18.15 35.27
CA ILE A 99 -1.61 -19.41 34.82
C ILE A 99 -0.11 -19.20 34.86
N VAL A 100 0.54 -19.72 35.89
CA VAL A 100 2.00 -19.79 35.88
C VAL A 100 2.37 -20.95 34.96
N ARG A 101 2.89 -20.62 33.76
CA ARG A 101 3.57 -21.54 32.81
C ARG A 101 2.75 -22.64 32.13
N LYS A 102 1.59 -22.35 31.53
CA LYS A 102 0.88 -23.37 30.72
C LYS A 102 0.29 -22.88 29.40
N SER A 103 0.05 -23.88 28.55
CA SER A 103 -0.79 -23.82 27.35
C SER A 103 -2.28 -23.85 27.71
N VAL A 104 -3.04 -22.92 27.16
CA VAL A 104 -4.51 -22.88 27.18
C VAL A 104 -4.98 -23.05 25.75
N VAL A 105 -5.90 -23.99 25.56
CA VAL A 105 -6.47 -24.31 24.25
C VAL A 105 -7.97 -24.04 24.28
N ILE A 106 -8.46 -23.21 23.36
CA ILE A 106 -9.88 -22.88 23.22
C ILE A 106 -10.32 -23.30 21.82
N ASP A 107 -11.23 -24.28 21.74
CA ASP A 107 -11.71 -24.85 20.49
C ASP A 107 -13.24 -24.70 20.36
N SER A 108 -13.69 -24.32 19.17
CA SER A 108 -15.11 -24.37 18.78
C SER A 108 -16.01 -23.61 19.76
N SER A 109 -15.49 -22.55 20.37
CA SER A 109 -16.09 -21.85 21.50
C SER A 109 -16.58 -20.46 21.12
N ASN A 110 -17.51 -19.91 21.90
CA ASN A 110 -17.98 -18.54 21.74
C ASN A 110 -17.55 -17.71 22.96
N VAL A 111 -16.56 -16.86 22.78
CA VAL A 111 -15.90 -16.10 23.84
C VAL A 111 -16.18 -14.62 23.64
N LYS A 112 -17.06 -14.01 24.44
CA LYS A 112 -17.34 -12.57 24.29
C LYS A 112 -16.15 -11.69 24.65
N TYR A 113 -15.41 -12.05 25.70
CA TYR A 113 -14.27 -11.28 26.19
C TYR A 113 -13.27 -12.24 26.86
N LEU A 114 -12.01 -12.16 26.46
CA LEU A 114 -10.89 -12.92 27.02
C LEU A 114 -9.79 -11.94 27.39
N HIS A 115 -9.42 -11.86 28.66
CA HIS A 115 -8.28 -11.05 29.09
C HIS A 115 -7.30 -11.89 29.88
N LEU A 116 -6.09 -12.01 29.34
CA LEU A 116 -5.00 -12.76 29.96
C LEU A 116 -3.99 -11.79 30.54
N LYS A 117 -3.69 -11.97 31.83
CA LYS A 117 -2.72 -11.16 32.56
C LYS A 117 -1.66 -12.05 33.18
N ARG A 118 -0.39 -11.68 33.00
CA ARG A 118 0.83 -12.30 33.57
C ARG A 118 1.07 -13.77 33.20
N ASN A 119 2.24 -14.03 32.61
CA ASN A 119 2.96 -15.30 32.57
C ASN A 119 2.24 -16.54 32.01
N PHE A 120 1.39 -16.39 31.01
CA PHE A 120 0.89 -17.56 30.27
C PHE A 120 1.92 -18.03 29.24
N GLY A 121 1.97 -19.34 28.97
CA GLY A 121 2.93 -19.91 28.03
C GLY A 121 2.42 -19.81 26.59
N LEU A 122 1.32 -20.50 26.31
CA LEU A 122 0.68 -20.54 25.00
C LEU A 122 -0.83 -20.33 25.17
N LEU A 123 -1.44 -19.47 24.37
CA LEU A 123 -2.88 -19.41 24.17
C LEU A 123 -3.14 -19.80 22.72
N ASP A 124 -3.70 -20.98 22.52
CA ASP A 124 -4.11 -21.46 21.20
C ASP A 124 -5.63 -21.45 21.10
N VAL A 125 -6.17 -20.65 20.20
CA VAL A 125 -7.60 -20.54 19.97
C VAL A 125 -7.90 -20.93 18.54
N PHE A 126 -8.78 -21.91 18.35
CA PHE A 126 -9.16 -22.36 17.03
C PHE A 126 -10.66 -22.60 16.84
N HIS A 127 -11.14 -22.44 15.60
CA HIS A 127 -12.55 -22.59 15.21
C HIS A 127 -13.55 -21.82 16.09
N SER A 128 -13.14 -20.69 16.67
CA SER A 128 -13.90 -20.01 17.72
C SER A 128 -14.41 -18.63 17.28
N ASN A 129 -15.53 -18.21 17.87
CA ASN A 129 -16.08 -16.86 17.72
C ASN A 129 -15.67 -16.04 18.94
N ILE A 130 -14.87 -15.00 18.73
CA ILE A 130 -14.26 -14.23 19.81
C ILE A 130 -14.71 -12.77 19.69
N GLY A 131 -15.16 -12.15 20.79
CA GLY A 131 -15.48 -10.74 20.82
C GLY A 131 -14.22 -9.90 20.94
N VAL A 132 -13.65 -9.86 22.15
CA VAL A 132 -12.40 -9.15 22.45
C VAL A 132 -11.38 -10.10 23.06
N ILE A 133 -10.13 -10.05 22.60
CA ILE A 133 -8.97 -10.62 23.28
C ILE A 133 -8.12 -9.47 23.81
N SER A 134 -7.70 -9.54 25.06
CA SER A 134 -6.75 -8.63 25.66
C SER A 134 -5.60 -9.40 26.31
N LEU A 135 -4.37 -8.99 26.05
CA LEU A 135 -3.15 -9.62 26.51
C LEU A 135 -2.29 -8.61 27.26
N ASP A 136 -1.83 -8.97 28.46
CA ASP A 136 -0.92 -8.18 29.29
C ASP A 136 0.10 -9.14 29.95
N SER A 137 1.12 -9.56 29.19
CA SER A 137 2.08 -10.60 29.60
C SER A 137 3.48 -10.06 29.86
N GLY A 138 3.85 -9.94 31.13
CA GLY A 138 5.23 -9.59 31.53
C GLY A 138 6.29 -10.69 31.31
N SER A 139 6.01 -11.71 30.50
CA SER A 139 6.98 -12.76 30.14
C SER A 139 6.73 -13.32 28.74
N ASN A 140 7.67 -14.14 28.25
CA ASN A 140 7.53 -14.91 27.00
C ASN A 140 6.17 -15.59 26.93
N SER A 141 5.44 -15.33 25.85
CA SER A 141 4.10 -15.87 25.66
C SER A 141 3.76 -15.98 24.19
N GLU A 142 3.00 -17.00 23.81
CA GLU A 142 2.62 -17.28 22.43
C GLU A 142 1.10 -17.21 22.27
N LEU A 143 0.59 -16.41 21.34
CA LEU A 143 -0.83 -16.34 20.98
C LEU A 143 -1.01 -16.90 19.57
N LYS A 144 -1.76 -17.99 19.46
CA LYS A 144 -2.20 -18.57 18.18
C LYS A 144 -3.70 -18.42 18.03
N LEU A 145 -4.13 -17.78 16.94
CA LEU A 145 -5.54 -17.73 16.53
C LEU A 145 -5.67 -18.41 15.18
N SER A 146 -6.43 -19.50 15.09
CA SER A 146 -6.59 -20.28 13.85
C SER A 146 -8.06 -20.47 13.47
N PHE A 147 -8.47 -20.14 12.25
CA PHE A 147 -9.86 -20.29 11.77
C PHE A 147 -10.88 -19.63 12.72
N CYS A 148 -10.57 -18.43 13.22
CA CYS A 148 -11.36 -17.75 14.24
C CYS A 148 -12.08 -16.52 13.67
N ASN A 149 -13.28 -16.22 14.18
CA ASN A 149 -13.97 -14.97 13.88
C ASN A 149 -13.81 -14.00 15.06
N VAL A 150 -13.04 -12.93 14.92
CA VAL A 150 -12.85 -11.88 15.92
C VAL A 150 -13.79 -10.72 15.63
N LYS A 151 -14.74 -10.41 16.51
CA LYS A 151 -15.79 -9.41 16.27
C LYS A 151 -15.41 -7.98 16.62
N TYR A 152 -14.53 -7.77 17.59
CA TYR A 152 -14.30 -6.41 18.12
C TYR A 152 -12.82 -6.04 18.16
N ALA A 153 -11.98 -6.76 18.90
CA ALA A 153 -10.58 -6.36 19.01
C ALA A 153 -9.65 -7.47 19.51
N VAL A 154 -8.38 -7.37 19.11
CA VAL A 154 -7.26 -8.04 19.78
C VAL A 154 -6.34 -6.94 20.30
N ILE A 155 -6.08 -6.93 21.60
CA ILE A 155 -5.35 -5.85 22.29
C ILE A 155 -4.21 -6.44 23.09
N ILE A 156 -2.97 -6.22 22.67
CA ILE A 156 -1.77 -6.66 23.38
C ILE A 156 -1.10 -5.42 23.99
N LYS A 157 -0.77 -5.48 25.27
CA LYS A 157 -0.21 -4.35 26.01
C LYS A 157 0.92 -4.81 26.93
N ASN A 158 1.93 -3.96 27.11
CA ASN A 158 2.98 -4.14 28.10
C ASN A 158 3.60 -5.55 28.11
N SER A 159 3.65 -6.19 26.95
CA SER A 159 4.02 -7.60 26.87
C SER A 159 5.45 -7.77 26.37
N THR A 160 6.18 -8.77 26.86
CA THR A 160 7.60 -8.96 26.51
C THR A 160 7.83 -10.31 25.84
N ASN A 161 8.58 -10.33 24.73
CA ASN A 161 8.87 -11.53 23.95
C ASN A 161 7.61 -12.31 23.56
N VAL A 162 6.65 -11.63 22.94
CA VAL A 162 5.40 -12.25 22.50
C VAL A 162 5.54 -12.80 21.09
N ASP A 163 5.15 -14.06 20.91
CA ASP A 163 4.96 -14.69 19.60
C ASP A 163 3.48 -14.64 19.22
N LEU A 164 3.16 -14.12 18.04
CA LEU A 164 1.80 -13.91 17.57
C LEU A 164 1.60 -14.61 16.24
N HIS A 165 0.64 -15.52 16.17
CA HIS A 165 0.34 -16.26 14.95
C HIS A 165 -1.15 -16.21 14.64
N PHE A 166 -1.50 -15.67 13.48
CA PHE A 166 -2.87 -15.56 13.00
C PHE A 166 -3.03 -16.40 11.75
N TYR A 167 -3.86 -17.44 11.78
CA TYR A 167 -4.17 -18.33 10.66
C TYR A 167 -5.65 -18.24 10.29
N ASP A 168 -5.97 -17.76 9.10
CA ASP A 168 -7.35 -17.65 8.60
C ASP A 168 -8.29 -16.97 9.62
N VAL A 169 -7.83 -15.86 10.19
CA VAL A 169 -8.58 -15.08 11.17
C VAL A 169 -9.48 -14.09 10.45
N ASN A 170 -10.79 -14.23 10.65
CA ASN A 170 -11.78 -13.30 10.15
C ASN A 170 -12.06 -12.20 11.17
N PHE A 171 -11.69 -10.98 10.81
CA PHE A 171 -11.93 -9.76 11.57
C PHE A 171 -13.30 -9.16 11.19
N VAL A 172 -14.33 -9.49 11.98
CA VAL A 172 -15.72 -9.07 11.77
C VAL A 172 -15.90 -7.62 12.29
N ASP A 173 -16.79 -6.85 11.64
CA ASP A 173 -17.26 -5.53 12.08
C ASP A 173 -16.20 -4.46 12.41
N SER A 174 -15.24 -4.24 11.50
CA SER A 174 -14.17 -3.23 11.68
C SER A 174 -13.32 -3.47 12.93
N SER A 175 -13.14 -4.73 13.29
CA SER A 175 -12.34 -5.09 14.45
C SER A 175 -10.92 -4.55 14.33
N VAL A 176 -10.35 -4.16 15.47
CA VAL A 176 -9.04 -3.51 15.52
C VAL A 176 -8.02 -4.41 16.19
N PHE A 177 -6.88 -4.61 15.54
CA PHE A 177 -5.71 -5.24 16.13
C PHE A 177 -4.80 -4.16 16.70
N ARG A 178 -4.50 -4.19 18.00
CA ARG A 178 -3.66 -3.21 18.67
C ARG A 178 -2.57 -3.89 19.50
N VAL A 179 -1.34 -3.48 19.30
CA VAL A 179 -0.18 -3.78 20.15
C VAL A 179 0.36 -2.46 20.67
N ILE A 180 0.63 -2.40 21.98
CA ILE A 180 1.08 -1.17 22.64
C ILE A 180 2.15 -1.49 23.68
N SER A 181 3.28 -0.81 23.62
CA SER A 181 4.37 -0.90 24.59
C SER A 181 4.84 -2.34 24.84
N SER A 182 5.00 -3.13 23.78
CA SER A 182 5.32 -4.54 23.83
C SER A 182 6.55 -4.89 22.99
N SER A 183 7.27 -5.94 23.39
CA SER A 183 8.32 -6.58 22.60
C SER A 183 7.75 -7.83 21.94
N ILE A 184 7.70 -7.81 20.61
CA ILE A 184 7.14 -8.84 19.76
C ILE A 184 8.31 -9.56 19.08
N LYS A 185 8.47 -10.84 19.41
CA LYS A 185 9.55 -11.65 18.88
C LYS A 185 9.21 -12.13 17.48
N ASN A 186 8.00 -12.67 17.29
CA ASN A 186 7.49 -13.06 15.98
C ASN A 186 6.04 -12.59 15.84
N VAL A 187 5.70 -12.05 14.67
CA VAL A 187 4.31 -11.86 14.27
C VAL A 187 4.10 -12.45 12.88
N SER A 188 3.22 -13.46 12.78
CA SER A 188 2.83 -14.05 11.52
C SER A 188 1.34 -13.87 11.22
N PHE A 189 1.06 -13.38 10.02
CA PHE A 189 -0.30 -13.30 9.49
C PHE A 189 -0.40 -14.27 8.33
N HIS A 190 -1.30 -15.24 8.42
CA HIS A 190 -1.63 -16.22 7.41
C HIS A 190 -3.06 -15.98 6.94
N SER A 191 -3.22 -15.57 5.69
CA SER A 191 -4.51 -15.49 4.99
C SER A 191 -5.59 -14.69 5.77
N ALA A 192 -5.53 -13.37 5.67
CA ALA A 192 -6.56 -12.51 6.25
C ALA A 192 -7.84 -12.54 5.40
N ASP A 193 -9.02 -12.51 6.04
CA ASP A 193 -10.29 -12.37 5.33
C ASP A 193 -10.30 -11.11 4.45
N ARG A 194 -10.38 -11.33 3.13
CA ARG A 194 -10.39 -10.32 2.06
C ARG A 194 -11.75 -9.66 1.85
N THR A 195 -12.67 -9.72 2.82
CA THR A 195 -14.00 -9.11 2.68
C THR A 195 -14.13 -7.74 3.34
N LYS A 196 -13.24 -7.37 4.27
CA LYS A 196 -13.36 -6.14 5.07
C LYS A 196 -12.03 -5.42 5.24
N THR A 197 -12.10 -4.12 5.49
CA THR A 197 -10.92 -3.32 5.85
C THR A 197 -10.43 -3.71 7.25
N GLN A 198 -9.14 -3.96 7.40
CA GLN A 198 -8.52 -4.36 8.66
C GLN A 198 -7.45 -3.36 9.08
N TYR A 199 -7.41 -3.06 10.38
CA TYR A 199 -6.48 -2.11 10.97
C TYR A 199 -5.59 -2.81 11.99
N TYR A 200 -4.29 -2.83 11.70
CA TYR A 200 -3.24 -3.33 12.56
C TYR A 200 -2.42 -2.14 13.08
N TYR A 201 -2.44 -1.91 14.39
CA TYR A 201 -1.82 -0.75 15.02
C TYR A 201 -0.81 -1.20 16.07
N PHE A 202 0.44 -0.81 15.89
CA PHE A 202 1.57 -1.05 16.78
C PHE A 202 2.06 0.31 17.30
N ALA A 203 2.29 0.44 18.61
CA ALA A 203 2.68 1.69 19.22
C ALA A 203 3.68 1.52 20.37
N ASN A 204 4.84 2.15 20.24
CA ASN A 204 5.95 2.02 21.20
C ASN A 204 6.43 0.57 21.37
N ASP A 205 6.37 -0.21 20.29
CA ASP A 205 6.71 -1.63 20.30
C ASP A 205 8.13 -1.88 19.78
N THR A 206 8.73 -3.01 20.16
CA THR A 206 9.93 -3.57 19.51
C THR A 206 9.50 -4.81 18.74
N ILE A 207 9.94 -4.95 17.49
CA ILE A 207 9.51 -6.03 16.60
C ILE A 207 10.72 -6.69 15.97
N ASP A 208 10.97 -7.95 16.31
CA ASP A 208 12.18 -8.68 15.89
C ASP A 208 11.95 -9.59 14.66
N ASN A 209 10.71 -10.02 14.42
CA ASN A 209 10.38 -10.79 13.21
C ASN A 209 8.92 -10.60 12.79
N VAL A 210 8.69 -10.40 11.48
CA VAL A 210 7.40 -10.17 10.85
C VAL A 210 7.31 -11.02 9.59
N THR A 211 6.33 -11.92 9.54
CA THR A 211 6.14 -12.80 8.39
C THR A 211 4.70 -12.73 7.89
N PHE A 212 4.48 -12.26 6.66
CA PHE A 212 3.15 -12.24 6.04
C PHE A 212 3.01 -13.39 5.07
N LEU A 213 2.62 -14.55 5.59
CA LEU A 213 2.36 -15.73 4.79
C LEU A 213 0.96 -15.64 4.18
N THR A 214 0.84 -15.94 2.91
CA THR A 214 -0.44 -15.94 2.20
C THR A 214 -0.52 -17.28 1.48
N ASN A 215 -1.67 -17.95 1.55
CA ASN A 215 -1.81 -19.32 1.05
C ASN A 215 -1.46 -19.38 -0.44
N GLU A 216 -0.33 -20.02 -0.77
CA GLU A 216 0.19 -20.18 -2.15
C GLU A 216 -0.83 -20.83 -3.07
N ASP A 217 -1.66 -21.73 -2.54
CA ASP A 217 -2.68 -22.45 -3.30
C ASP A 217 -3.73 -21.54 -3.96
N SER A 218 -3.89 -20.30 -3.50
CA SER A 218 -4.83 -19.33 -4.09
C SER A 218 -4.34 -18.66 -5.38
N LEU A 219 -3.04 -18.77 -5.73
CA LEU A 219 -2.42 -18.08 -6.87
C LEU A 219 -2.99 -18.48 -8.23
N ASN A 220 -3.55 -19.69 -8.34
CA ASN A 220 -4.11 -20.20 -9.61
C ASN A 220 -5.58 -19.91 -9.79
N SER A 221 -6.25 -19.31 -8.80
CA SER A 221 -7.67 -18.99 -8.88
C SER A 221 -7.86 -17.53 -9.27
N PRO A 222 -8.42 -17.22 -10.45
CA PRO A 222 -8.73 -15.85 -10.86
C PRO A 222 -9.97 -15.33 -10.13
N TYR A 223 -9.99 -15.41 -8.80
CA TYR A 223 -11.06 -14.79 -8.01
C TYR A 223 -10.93 -13.28 -8.12
N THR A 224 -11.78 -12.71 -8.97
CA THR A 224 -12.12 -11.29 -8.95
C THR A 224 -12.86 -11.01 -7.65
N PHE A 225 -12.14 -10.70 -6.57
CA PHE A 225 -12.75 -10.20 -5.35
C PHE A 225 -13.47 -8.88 -5.68
N GLY A 226 -14.81 -8.92 -5.71
CA GLY A 226 -15.65 -7.77 -6.06
C GLY A 226 -15.79 -6.71 -4.96
N GLY A 227 -15.03 -6.84 -3.86
CA GLY A 227 -15.04 -5.89 -2.75
C GLY A 227 -13.70 -5.18 -2.61
N SER A 228 -13.71 -3.86 -2.42
CA SER A 228 -12.51 -3.10 -2.03
C SER A 228 -12.27 -3.28 -0.53
N PHE A 229 -11.44 -4.26 -0.17
CA PHE A 229 -10.88 -4.35 1.18
C PHE A 229 -9.55 -3.59 1.24
N LYS A 230 -9.15 -3.15 2.43
CA LYS A 230 -7.86 -2.46 2.65
C LYS A 230 -7.23 -2.99 3.92
N HIS A 231 -5.97 -3.37 3.87
CA HIS A 231 -5.22 -3.70 5.08
C HIS A 231 -4.28 -2.55 5.40
N ILE A 232 -4.41 -2.01 6.61
CA ILE A 232 -3.62 -0.86 7.06
C ILE A 232 -2.77 -1.30 8.25
N TYR A 233 -1.46 -1.37 8.05
CA TYR A 233 -0.46 -1.67 9.06
C TYR A 233 0.19 -0.36 9.50
N ASN A 234 -0.03 0.04 10.74
CA ASN A 234 0.45 1.30 11.29
C ASN A 234 1.39 1.04 12.46
N PHE A 235 2.66 1.34 12.26
CA PHE A 235 3.73 1.26 13.25
C PHE A 235 4.07 2.67 13.71
N ARG A 236 3.85 2.95 15.00
CA ARG A 236 4.08 4.29 15.58
C ARG A 236 5.11 4.22 16.68
N ALA A 237 6.20 4.98 16.56
CA ALA A 237 7.29 5.01 17.53
C ALA A 237 7.82 3.59 17.85
N CYS A 238 7.84 2.71 16.85
CA CYS A 238 8.32 1.34 17.02
C CYS A 238 9.82 1.24 16.70
N HIS A 239 10.49 0.27 17.31
CA HIS A 239 11.80 -0.20 16.89
C HIS A 239 11.62 -1.47 16.06
N ILE A 240 11.94 -1.38 14.76
CA ILE A 240 11.79 -2.47 13.81
C ILE A 240 13.16 -3.12 13.61
N ASN A 241 13.36 -4.34 14.07
CA ASN A 241 14.58 -5.12 13.85
C ASN A 241 14.23 -6.44 13.16
N SER A 242 13.50 -6.34 12.03
CA SER A 242 12.89 -7.47 11.36
C SER A 242 12.89 -7.28 9.86
N ASP A 243 13.05 -8.40 9.14
CA ASP A 243 12.72 -8.51 7.74
C ASP A 243 11.21 -8.46 7.54
N PHE A 244 10.73 -7.70 6.54
CA PHE A 244 9.33 -7.70 6.13
C PHE A 244 9.19 -8.50 4.86
N THR A 245 8.64 -9.71 4.98
CA THR A 245 8.39 -10.59 3.83
C THR A 245 6.90 -10.64 3.52
N PHE A 246 6.53 -10.13 2.33
CA PHE A 246 5.18 -10.25 1.78
C PHE A 246 5.20 -11.26 0.64
N PHE A 247 4.75 -12.49 0.91
CA PHE A 247 4.83 -13.54 -0.09
C PHE A 247 3.87 -13.31 -1.28
N GLN A 248 2.72 -12.67 -1.04
CA GLN A 248 1.75 -12.32 -2.08
C GLN A 248 1.29 -10.87 -1.99
N ARG A 249 0.72 -10.42 -3.10
CA ARG A 249 0.07 -9.13 -3.19
C ARG A 249 -1.16 -9.08 -2.31
N ASP A 250 -1.17 -8.08 -1.44
CA ASP A 250 -2.32 -7.66 -0.70
C ASP A 250 -2.85 -6.35 -1.32
N PRO A 251 -3.91 -6.40 -2.15
CA PRO A 251 -4.38 -5.24 -2.88
C PRO A 251 -4.87 -4.16 -1.90
N ASP A 252 -4.57 -2.91 -2.24
CA ASP A 252 -4.80 -1.73 -1.40
C ASP A 252 -4.13 -1.78 0.00
N ALA A 253 -3.19 -2.69 0.22
CA ALA A 253 -2.42 -2.73 1.46
C ALA A 253 -1.56 -1.48 1.63
N LYS A 254 -1.64 -0.89 2.83
CA LYS A 254 -0.90 0.30 3.23
C LYS A 254 -0.09 0.01 4.49
N ILE A 255 1.22 0.21 4.40
CA ILE A 255 2.12 0.19 5.56
C ILE A 255 2.49 1.63 5.92
N VAL A 256 2.44 1.97 7.20
CA VAL A 256 2.80 3.29 7.73
C VAL A 256 3.80 3.12 8.85
N PHE A 257 4.97 3.71 8.69
CA PHE A 257 5.99 3.87 9.73
C PHE A 257 6.00 5.33 10.19
N ASP A 258 5.46 5.63 11.37
CA ASP A 258 5.44 6.98 11.98
C ASP A 258 6.41 7.06 13.16
N ARG A 259 7.48 7.86 13.05
CA ARG A 259 8.53 8.02 14.07
C ARG A 259 9.21 6.69 14.46
N CYS A 260 9.31 5.76 13.52
CA CYS A 260 9.96 4.47 13.77
C CYS A 260 11.48 4.57 13.64
N THR A 261 12.17 3.66 14.32
CA THR A 261 13.60 3.40 14.16
C THR A 261 13.79 1.98 13.62
N PHE A 262 14.92 1.73 12.98
CA PHE A 262 15.21 0.46 12.33
C PHE A 262 16.55 -0.06 12.84
N GLY A 263 16.59 -1.34 13.22
CA GLY A 263 17.78 -2.05 13.65
C GLY A 263 18.56 -2.67 12.48
N PRO A 264 19.67 -3.36 12.78
CA PRO A 264 20.55 -3.96 11.77
C PRO A 264 19.90 -5.05 10.93
N ASP A 265 18.92 -5.75 11.51
CA ASP A 265 18.23 -6.86 10.86
C ASP A 265 16.94 -6.38 10.16
N ALA A 266 16.79 -5.07 9.95
CA ALA A 266 15.60 -4.50 9.33
C ALA A 266 15.71 -4.44 7.80
N TYR A 267 15.26 -5.48 7.11
CA TYR A 267 15.27 -5.54 5.66
C TYR A 267 13.86 -5.49 5.06
N LEU A 268 13.57 -4.41 4.32
CA LEU A 268 12.29 -4.20 3.64
C LEU A 268 12.42 -4.54 2.15
N SER A 269 12.93 -5.73 1.84
CA SER A 269 13.11 -6.17 0.45
C SER A 269 11.92 -6.96 -0.07
N ASP A 270 11.72 -6.93 -1.38
CA ASP A 270 10.76 -7.79 -2.09
C ASP A 270 9.31 -7.61 -1.60
N MET A 271 8.96 -6.39 -1.19
CA MET A 271 7.63 -6.09 -0.70
C MET A 271 6.62 -6.07 -1.84
N VAL A 272 5.45 -6.64 -1.59
CA VAL A 272 4.31 -6.68 -2.52
C VAL A 272 3.11 -5.96 -1.92
N VAL A 273 3.30 -4.66 -1.65
CA VAL A 273 2.27 -3.78 -1.09
C VAL A 273 2.02 -2.58 -1.99
N ASP A 274 0.80 -2.08 -1.96
CA ASP A 274 0.37 -0.99 -2.84
C ASP A 274 0.86 0.37 -2.33
N ARG A 275 1.01 0.58 -1.01
CA ARG A 275 1.54 1.85 -0.45
C ARG A 275 2.38 1.67 0.81
N ILE A 276 3.49 2.39 0.90
CA ILE A 276 4.34 2.48 2.09
C ILE A 276 4.61 3.96 2.42
N ASP A 277 4.36 4.34 3.66
CA ASP A 277 4.58 5.69 4.16
C ASP A 277 5.66 5.68 5.26
N PHE A 278 6.74 6.45 5.09
CA PHE A 278 7.71 6.78 6.15
C PHE A 278 7.48 8.22 6.60
N ILE A 279 6.95 8.38 7.80
CA ILE A 279 6.54 9.66 8.37
C ILE A 279 7.40 9.93 9.60
N ASN A 280 8.11 11.06 9.61
CA ASN A 280 8.95 11.50 10.73
C ASN A 280 9.99 10.46 11.20
N CYS A 281 10.49 9.59 10.31
CA CYS A 281 11.51 8.59 10.63
C CYS A 281 12.91 9.22 10.49
N ARG A 282 13.31 10.05 11.46
CA ARG A 282 14.53 10.88 11.41
C ARG A 282 15.77 10.21 11.96
N ASP A 283 15.62 9.29 12.90
CA ASP A 283 16.74 8.69 13.65
C ASP A 283 17.10 7.32 13.09
N LEU A 284 17.44 7.27 11.80
CA LEU A 284 17.89 6.04 11.13
C LEU A 284 19.39 5.89 11.32
N ARG A 285 19.81 5.15 12.35
CA ARG A 285 21.25 4.90 12.58
C ARG A 285 21.87 3.98 11.54
N GLU A 286 21.05 3.13 10.96
CA GLU A 286 21.45 2.10 10.02
C GLU A 286 20.75 2.30 8.67
N LYS A 287 21.37 1.75 7.62
CA LYS A 287 20.80 1.84 6.28
C LYS A 287 19.64 0.86 6.15
N VAL A 288 18.47 1.37 5.80
CA VAL A 288 17.26 0.57 5.56
C VAL A 288 17.10 0.35 4.07
N SER A 289 17.28 -0.88 3.61
CA SER A 289 17.05 -1.26 2.22
C SER A 289 15.57 -1.48 1.96
N ILE A 290 15.04 -0.78 0.96
CA ILE A 290 13.66 -0.87 0.49
C ILE A 290 13.66 -1.37 -0.96
N GLY A 291 13.03 -2.53 -1.17
CA GLY A 291 12.83 -3.14 -2.47
C GLY A 291 11.39 -3.55 -2.68
N PHE A 292 10.88 -3.33 -3.90
CA PHE A 292 9.55 -3.75 -4.32
C PHE A 292 9.68 -4.82 -5.39
N ARG A 293 8.85 -5.86 -5.33
CA ARG A 293 8.79 -6.87 -6.40
C ARG A 293 8.16 -6.25 -7.65
N GLU A 294 8.70 -6.55 -8.83
CA GLU A 294 8.12 -6.05 -10.08
C GLU A 294 6.76 -6.70 -10.35
N HIS A 295 5.72 -5.86 -10.46
CA HIS A 295 4.36 -6.27 -10.78
C HIS A 295 3.68 -5.28 -11.73
N ASN A 296 2.53 -5.69 -12.28
CA ASN A 296 1.74 -4.85 -13.20
C ASN A 296 1.19 -3.56 -12.58
N ILE A 297 1.18 -3.46 -11.24
CA ILE A 297 0.64 -2.32 -10.50
C ILE A 297 1.77 -1.60 -9.80
N GLN A 298 1.71 -0.27 -9.83
CA GLN A 298 2.73 0.58 -9.23
C GLN A 298 2.53 0.69 -7.72
N SER A 299 3.51 0.21 -6.95
CA SER A 299 3.67 0.51 -5.53
C SER A 299 3.96 1.99 -5.33
N GLN A 300 3.35 2.52 -4.27
CA GLN A 300 3.46 3.92 -3.88
C GLN A 300 4.37 4.05 -2.67
N LEU A 301 5.32 4.98 -2.73
CA LEU A 301 6.18 5.32 -1.61
C LEU A 301 5.94 6.77 -1.21
N ARG A 302 5.75 7.02 0.08
CA ARG A 302 5.66 8.36 0.63
C ARG A 302 6.73 8.54 1.70
N LEU A 303 7.52 9.61 1.56
CA LEU A 303 8.58 9.96 2.50
C LEU A 303 8.28 11.37 3.00
N VAL A 304 8.03 11.53 4.30
CA VAL A 304 7.68 12.83 4.91
C VAL A 304 8.56 13.01 6.13
N ASN A 305 9.42 14.03 6.13
CA ASN A 305 10.33 14.34 7.25
C ASN A 305 11.15 13.13 7.74
N SER A 306 11.58 12.27 6.82
CA SER A 306 12.36 11.06 7.12
C SER A 306 13.80 11.21 6.65
N ASP A 307 14.71 10.47 7.26
CA ASP A 307 16.14 10.50 6.93
C ASP A 307 16.41 9.76 5.61
N ILE A 308 16.38 10.50 4.52
CA ILE A 308 16.53 9.97 3.15
C ILE A 308 17.95 9.42 2.93
N GLU A 309 18.96 9.92 3.63
CA GLU A 309 20.35 9.48 3.44
C GLU A 309 20.51 8.00 3.82
N ASN A 310 19.83 7.56 4.87
CA ASN A 310 19.87 6.19 5.37
C ASN A 310 18.82 5.25 4.75
N ILE A 311 17.87 5.74 3.96
CA ILE A 311 16.89 4.87 3.26
C ILE A 311 17.38 4.47 1.86
N GLU A 312 17.90 3.26 1.68
CA GLU A 312 18.33 2.75 0.38
C GLU A 312 17.15 2.20 -0.45
N ILE A 313 16.69 2.96 -1.44
CA ILE A 313 15.58 2.55 -2.30
C ILE A 313 16.11 1.99 -3.61
N VAL A 314 15.70 0.77 -3.96
CA VAL A 314 15.88 0.18 -5.29
C VAL A 314 14.75 0.65 -6.20
N TRP A 315 15.05 1.61 -7.08
CA TRP A 315 14.07 2.17 -8.01
C TRP A 315 13.81 1.25 -9.21
N ASN A 316 12.62 0.67 -9.28
CA ASN A 316 12.15 -0.08 -10.44
C ASN A 316 11.02 0.68 -11.18
N ASN A 317 10.49 0.10 -12.27
CA ASN A 317 9.35 0.69 -13.01
C ASN A 317 8.03 0.67 -12.22
N GLY A 318 7.94 -0.20 -11.21
CA GLY A 318 6.79 -0.39 -10.35
C GLY A 318 6.71 0.60 -9.19
N LEU A 319 7.67 1.51 -9.00
CA LEU A 319 7.68 2.42 -7.86
C LEU A 319 7.36 3.86 -8.24
N ARG A 320 6.43 4.49 -7.49
CA ARG A 320 6.08 5.90 -7.63
C ARG A 320 6.07 6.61 -6.29
N LEU A 321 6.67 7.80 -6.21
CA LEU A 321 6.50 8.69 -5.07
C LEU A 321 5.11 9.32 -5.08
N VAL A 322 4.47 9.31 -3.92
CA VAL A 322 3.18 9.94 -3.68
C VAL A 322 3.24 10.82 -2.44
N PHE A 323 2.49 11.90 -2.49
CA PHE A 323 2.31 12.82 -1.37
C PHE A 323 0.81 13.09 -1.23
N ASP A 324 0.35 13.22 0.01
CA ASP A 324 -1.05 13.55 0.27
C ASP A 324 -1.25 15.06 0.04
N SER A 325 -2.48 15.48 -0.29
CA SER A 325 -2.78 16.90 -0.55
C SER A 325 -2.56 17.82 0.65
N SER A 326 -2.44 17.25 1.85
CA SER A 326 -2.11 17.94 3.09
C SER A 326 -0.61 18.14 3.33
N ASP A 327 0.26 17.52 2.52
CA ASP A 327 1.71 17.66 2.69
C ASP A 327 2.18 19.05 2.23
N ASN A 328 3.05 19.67 3.05
CA ASN A 328 3.61 20.98 2.71
C ASN A 328 4.52 20.85 1.47
N ARG A 329 4.39 21.80 0.53
CA ARG A 329 5.24 21.90 -0.67
C ARG A 329 6.72 21.92 -0.34
N ASP A 330 7.13 22.56 0.76
CA ASP A 330 8.53 22.59 1.18
C ASP A 330 9.04 21.18 1.54
N VAL A 331 8.19 20.36 2.17
CA VAL A 331 8.55 18.98 2.53
C VAL A 331 8.66 18.12 1.27
N ILE A 332 7.77 18.33 0.30
CA ILE A 332 7.80 17.65 -1.00
C ILE A 332 9.09 18.01 -1.75
N GLY A 333 9.40 19.31 -1.86
CA GLY A 333 10.62 19.82 -2.51
C GLY A 333 11.88 19.28 -1.86
N ASN A 334 12.01 19.40 -0.54
CA ASN A 334 13.15 18.89 0.22
C ASN A 334 13.32 17.37 0.04
N THR A 335 12.23 16.62 -0.05
CA THR A 335 12.27 15.17 -0.29
C THR A 335 12.86 14.85 -1.67
N PHE A 336 12.42 15.56 -2.71
CA PHE A 336 12.97 15.39 -4.06
C PHE A 336 14.44 15.83 -4.14
N GLU A 337 14.78 16.99 -3.60
CA GLU A 337 16.16 17.49 -3.59
C GLU A 337 17.11 16.52 -2.88
N SER A 338 16.71 15.99 -1.72
CA SER A 338 17.51 15.02 -0.97
C SER A 338 17.70 13.71 -1.73
N LEU A 339 16.64 13.18 -2.35
CA LEU A 339 16.73 11.97 -3.17
C LEU A 339 17.61 12.17 -4.41
N LEU A 340 17.47 13.31 -5.10
CA LEU A 340 18.28 13.65 -6.27
C LEU A 340 19.75 13.81 -5.89
N ALA A 341 20.05 14.53 -4.81
CA ALA A 341 21.40 14.68 -4.29
C ALA A 341 22.02 13.33 -3.96
N LYS A 342 21.27 12.47 -3.25
CA LYS A 342 21.69 11.11 -2.90
C LYS A 342 22.04 10.28 -4.13
N TYR A 343 21.16 10.21 -5.13
CA TYR A 343 21.41 9.40 -6.33
C TYR A 343 22.52 9.96 -7.21
N LYS A 344 22.66 11.29 -7.26
CA LYS A 344 23.77 11.94 -7.95
C LYS A 344 25.11 11.61 -7.31
N PHE A 345 25.20 11.70 -5.98
CA PHE A 345 26.41 11.37 -5.23
C PHE A 345 26.75 9.87 -5.33
N GLY A 346 25.74 9.00 -5.28
CA GLY A 346 25.91 7.55 -5.42
C GLY A 346 26.12 7.05 -6.86
N GLY A 347 26.15 7.93 -7.86
CA GLY A 347 26.32 7.54 -9.27
C GLY A 347 25.15 6.72 -9.86
N LYS A 348 23.99 6.68 -9.21
CA LYS A 348 22.81 5.88 -9.61
C LYS A 348 21.97 6.65 -10.64
N LYS A 349 22.47 6.75 -11.88
CA LYS A 349 21.89 7.57 -12.97
C LYS A 349 20.41 7.25 -13.27
N ASP A 350 20.03 5.98 -13.30
CA ASP A 350 18.66 5.57 -13.64
C ASP A 350 17.65 5.94 -12.55
N SER A 351 18.03 5.75 -11.28
CA SER A 351 17.22 6.18 -10.13
C SER A 351 17.07 7.70 -10.09
N TYR A 352 18.16 8.43 -10.33
CA TYR A 352 18.16 9.89 -10.42
C TYR A 352 17.16 10.37 -11.49
N GLN A 353 17.27 9.84 -12.71
CA GLN A 353 16.39 10.21 -13.82
C GLN A 353 14.91 10.00 -13.47
N ARG A 354 14.56 8.85 -12.87
CA ARG A 354 13.17 8.54 -12.48
C ARG A 354 12.63 9.51 -11.45
N VAL A 355 13.43 9.83 -10.44
CA VAL A 355 13.04 10.79 -9.38
C VAL A 355 12.86 12.18 -9.97
N ASP A 356 13.77 12.64 -10.83
CA ASP A 356 13.68 13.96 -11.47
C ASP A 356 12.44 14.07 -12.37
N LEU A 357 12.14 13.04 -13.15
CA LEU A 357 10.92 12.98 -13.95
C LEU A 357 9.65 13.12 -13.08
N GLN A 358 9.62 12.48 -11.91
CA GLN A 358 8.50 12.58 -10.98
C GLN A 358 8.42 13.98 -10.34
N ALA A 359 9.55 14.56 -9.92
CA ALA A 359 9.63 15.90 -9.36
C ALA A 359 9.07 16.94 -10.35
N ARG A 360 9.56 16.94 -11.59
CA ARG A 360 9.08 17.85 -12.65
C ARG A 360 7.60 17.67 -12.97
N THR A 361 7.09 16.45 -12.87
CA THR A 361 5.67 16.18 -13.08
C THR A 361 4.79 16.83 -12.00
N ILE A 362 5.30 16.98 -10.79
CA ILE A 362 4.58 17.59 -9.66
C ILE A 362 4.73 19.11 -9.65
N GLU A 363 5.91 19.64 -9.99
CA GLU A 363 6.20 21.09 -9.92
C GLU A 363 5.67 21.88 -11.12
N GLN A 364 5.67 21.30 -12.31
CA GLN A 364 5.36 22.02 -13.54
C GLN A 364 3.86 22.15 -13.79
N SER A 365 3.47 23.23 -14.48
CA SER A 365 2.12 23.35 -15.03
C SER A 365 1.85 22.25 -16.06
N LYS A 366 0.59 21.85 -16.22
CA LYS A 366 0.21 20.78 -17.16
C LYS A 366 0.69 21.03 -18.60
N ILE A 367 0.73 22.29 -19.03
CA ILE A 367 1.18 22.68 -20.37
C ILE A 367 2.69 22.53 -20.50
N VAL A 368 3.46 23.04 -19.52
CA VAL A 368 4.92 22.90 -19.51
C VAL A 368 5.32 21.43 -19.44
N HIS A 369 4.65 20.65 -18.58
CA HIS A 369 4.83 19.21 -18.50
C HIS A 369 4.60 18.52 -19.85
N LEU A 370 3.55 18.90 -20.59
CA LEU A 370 3.23 18.32 -21.90
C LEU A 370 4.29 18.68 -22.95
N ILE A 371 4.72 19.93 -22.98
CA ILE A 371 5.80 20.39 -23.88
C ILE A 371 7.09 19.64 -23.54
N ASP A 372 7.54 19.64 -22.29
CA ASP A 372 8.79 18.98 -21.89
C ASP A 372 8.75 17.47 -22.12
N LYS A 373 7.62 16.82 -21.88
CA LYS A 373 7.46 15.38 -22.09
C LYS A 373 7.61 14.99 -23.55
N TYR A 374 6.92 15.70 -24.46
CA TYR A 374 6.89 15.32 -25.88
C TYR A 374 8.04 15.93 -26.69
N TRP A 375 8.48 17.15 -26.37
CA TRP A 375 9.51 17.85 -27.14
C TRP A 375 10.89 17.23 -27.00
N TRP A 376 11.31 16.92 -25.76
CA TRP A 376 12.67 16.43 -25.49
C TRP A 376 12.78 15.47 -24.30
N TYR A 377 11.64 14.96 -23.82
CA TYR A 377 11.55 14.05 -22.67
C TYR A 377 12.35 14.55 -21.46
N TYR A 378 12.10 15.79 -21.04
CA TYR A 378 12.81 16.47 -19.94
C TYR A 378 14.33 16.49 -20.13
N SER A 379 14.78 16.77 -21.36
CA SER A 379 16.20 16.81 -21.75
C SER A 379 16.94 15.46 -21.74
N TYR A 380 16.30 14.35 -21.33
CA TYR A 380 16.94 13.03 -21.32
C TYR A 380 17.09 12.42 -22.72
N LYS A 381 16.21 12.76 -23.66
CA LYS A 381 16.24 12.24 -25.04
C LYS A 381 16.48 13.35 -26.04
N LYS A 382 17.70 13.89 -26.04
CA LYS A 382 18.11 15.01 -26.91
C LYS A 382 17.86 14.78 -28.41
N TYR A 383 17.92 13.53 -28.87
CA TYR A 383 17.64 13.19 -30.29
C TYR A 383 16.21 13.52 -30.73
N LEU A 384 15.25 13.60 -29.79
CA LEU A 384 13.87 13.98 -30.10
C LEU A 384 13.77 15.41 -30.65
N VAL A 385 14.64 16.32 -30.19
CA VAL A 385 14.68 17.70 -30.71
C VAL A 385 14.94 17.69 -32.21
N PHE A 386 15.90 16.88 -32.68
CA PHE A 386 16.20 16.75 -34.10
C PHE A 386 15.04 16.13 -34.90
N LEU A 387 14.34 15.15 -34.32
CA LEU A 387 13.16 14.57 -34.96
C LEU A 387 12.02 15.58 -35.10
N TRP A 388 11.77 16.40 -34.08
CA TRP A 388 10.77 17.48 -34.15
C TRP A 388 11.15 18.56 -35.15
N VAL A 389 12.42 18.94 -35.22
CA VAL A 389 12.92 19.88 -36.24
C VAL A 389 12.64 19.37 -37.64
N ILE A 390 12.99 18.11 -37.92
CA ILE A 390 12.73 17.47 -39.22
C ILE A 390 11.22 17.40 -39.49
N GLY A 391 10.43 16.96 -38.50
CA GLY A 391 8.98 16.84 -38.62
C GLY A 391 8.29 18.17 -38.89
N LEU A 392 8.64 19.23 -38.16
CA LEU A 392 8.12 20.58 -38.35
C LEU A 392 8.55 21.17 -39.70
N LEU A 393 9.80 20.93 -40.12
CA LEU A 393 10.27 21.34 -41.44
C LEU A 393 9.46 20.67 -42.56
N ILE A 394 9.19 19.37 -42.46
CA ILE A 394 8.35 18.63 -43.41
C ILE A 394 6.91 19.16 -43.37
N LEU A 395 6.35 19.39 -42.18
CA LEU A 395 5.00 19.93 -42.00
C LEU A 395 4.85 21.32 -42.65
N PHE A 396 5.78 22.24 -42.37
CA PHE A 396 5.78 23.57 -42.96
C PHE A 396 6.01 23.52 -44.47
N THR A 397 6.87 22.61 -44.94
CA THR A 397 7.07 22.38 -46.38
C THR A 397 5.76 21.95 -47.04
N PHE A 398 5.02 21.03 -46.42
CA PHE A 398 3.73 20.57 -46.93
C PHE A 398 2.69 21.70 -46.97
N ILE A 399 2.58 22.50 -45.91
CA ILE A 399 1.63 23.62 -45.86
C ILE A 399 2.01 24.70 -46.89
N ASN A 400 3.30 25.04 -47.00
CA ASN A 400 3.82 25.97 -48.00
C ASN A 400 3.62 25.44 -49.43
N TYR A 401 3.68 24.12 -49.64
CA TYR A 401 3.44 23.52 -50.94
C TYR A 401 1.99 23.75 -51.41
N CYS A 402 1.03 23.58 -50.49
CA CYS A 402 -0.38 23.84 -50.74
C CYS A 402 -0.67 25.33 -50.96
N LYS A 403 0.07 26.21 -50.28
CA LYS A 403 -0.14 27.68 -50.29
C LYS A 403 0.93 28.46 -51.06
N TRP A 404 1.64 27.79 -51.97
CA TRP A 404 2.86 28.29 -52.60
C TRP A 404 2.74 29.70 -53.17
N ASN A 405 1.67 29.96 -53.93
CA ASN A 405 1.48 31.25 -54.61
C ASN A 405 1.40 32.42 -53.61
N GLY A 406 0.66 32.27 -52.50
CA GLY A 406 0.53 33.33 -51.50
C GLY A 406 1.80 33.53 -50.67
N VAL A 407 2.49 32.43 -50.34
CA VAL A 407 3.74 32.47 -49.58
C VAL A 407 4.86 33.14 -50.39
N GLN A 408 5.03 32.78 -51.66
CA GLN A 408 6.04 33.38 -52.55
C GLN A 408 5.80 34.87 -52.82
N LEU A 409 4.53 35.31 -52.91
CA LEU A 409 4.19 36.72 -53.07
C LEU A 409 4.57 37.55 -51.85
N THR A 410 4.52 36.95 -50.66
CA THR A 410 4.78 37.65 -49.38
C THR A 410 6.28 37.87 -49.15
N TYR A 411 7.10 36.87 -49.46
CA TYR A 411 8.55 36.93 -49.29
C TYR A 411 9.27 36.24 -50.48
N PRO A 412 9.50 36.96 -51.58
CA PRO A 412 10.13 36.40 -52.78
C PRO A 412 11.63 36.18 -52.56
N ILE A 413 12.10 34.96 -52.85
CA ILE A 413 13.52 34.63 -52.84
C ILE A 413 14.00 34.61 -54.30
N LEU A 414 14.72 35.66 -54.72
CA LEU A 414 15.16 35.90 -56.11
C LEU A 414 15.88 34.69 -56.74
N PHE A 415 16.65 33.93 -55.96
CA PHE A 415 17.36 32.74 -56.44
C PHE A 415 16.40 31.63 -56.92
N ILE A 416 15.19 31.57 -56.37
CA ILE A 416 14.22 30.50 -56.62
C ILE A 416 13.37 30.77 -57.87
N GLU A 417 13.13 32.04 -58.22
CA GLU A 417 12.32 32.42 -59.39
C GLU A 417 12.93 31.93 -60.71
N ASN A 418 14.26 31.98 -60.83
CA ASN A 418 14.98 31.51 -62.02
C ASN A 418 14.91 29.98 -62.23
N CYS A 419 14.58 29.20 -61.19
CA CYS A 419 14.53 27.73 -61.28
C CYS A 419 13.18 27.18 -61.78
N TYR A 420 12.13 28.01 -61.86
CA TYR A 420 10.75 27.54 -62.07
C TYR A 420 10.36 27.35 -63.55
N TYR A 421 11.05 27.99 -64.50
CA TYR A 421 10.53 28.19 -65.86
C TYR A 421 10.79 27.08 -66.90
N ASN A 422 11.54 26.01 -66.59
CA ASN A 422 12.22 25.24 -67.66
C ASN A 422 12.02 23.71 -67.80
N ASP A 423 11.04 23.00 -67.19
CA ASP A 423 11.02 21.52 -67.41
C ASP A 423 9.77 20.70 -66.97
N LEU A 424 9.56 19.56 -67.63
CA LEU A 424 8.41 18.64 -67.51
C LEU A 424 8.29 17.86 -66.18
N ASN A 425 9.32 17.84 -65.33
CA ASN A 425 9.29 17.18 -64.01
C ASN A 425 8.78 18.11 -62.87
N MET A 426 7.75 18.91 -63.18
CA MET A 426 7.29 20.07 -62.41
C MET A 426 6.96 19.76 -60.94
N ARG A 427 6.39 18.58 -60.64
CA ARG A 427 5.96 18.23 -59.27
C ARG A 427 7.14 18.03 -58.31
N LEU A 428 8.11 17.21 -58.70
CA LEU A 428 9.30 16.95 -57.89
C LEU A 428 10.18 18.20 -57.76
N LYS A 429 10.32 18.98 -58.84
CA LYS A 429 11.03 20.27 -58.79
C LYS A 429 10.33 21.25 -57.84
N LYS A 430 9.00 21.36 -57.90
CA LYS A 430 8.22 22.21 -56.99
C LYS A 430 8.39 21.80 -55.53
N VAL A 431 8.32 20.50 -55.20
CA VAL A 431 8.53 20.03 -53.81
C VAL A 431 9.93 20.39 -53.31
N LYS A 432 10.98 20.16 -54.12
CA LYS A 432 12.36 20.54 -53.76
C LYS A 432 12.49 22.05 -53.55
N ILE A 433 11.93 22.86 -54.43
CA ILE A 433 11.94 24.32 -54.33
C ILE A 433 11.23 24.79 -53.05
N VAL A 434 10.03 24.27 -52.78
CA VAL A 434 9.26 24.63 -51.58
C VAL A 434 9.99 24.20 -50.31
N PHE A 435 10.64 23.03 -50.34
CA PHE A 435 11.46 22.56 -49.21
C PHE A 435 12.65 23.49 -48.96
N ILE A 436 13.41 23.86 -49.99
CA ILE A 436 14.54 24.81 -49.87
C ILE A 436 14.04 26.17 -49.36
N TYR A 437 12.94 26.67 -49.91
CA TYR A 437 12.30 27.90 -49.47
C TYR A 437 11.92 27.83 -47.97
N THR A 438 11.28 26.74 -47.56
CA THR A 438 10.86 26.51 -46.18
C THR A 438 12.07 26.40 -45.26
N ALA A 439 13.09 25.64 -45.64
CA ALA A 439 14.33 25.49 -44.88
C ALA A 439 15.08 26.82 -44.72
N PHE A 440 15.12 27.64 -45.78
CA PHE A 440 15.73 28.96 -45.74
C PHE A 440 15.07 29.87 -44.69
N ILE A 441 13.73 29.89 -44.65
CA ILE A 441 13.00 30.69 -43.65
C ILE A 441 13.11 30.08 -42.25
N PHE A 442 12.96 28.76 -42.15
CA PHE A 442 12.93 28.05 -40.87
C PHE A 442 14.30 28.12 -40.15
N PHE A 443 15.41 28.07 -40.88
CA PHE A 443 16.74 28.18 -40.31
C PHE A 443 17.37 29.58 -40.47
N ALA A 444 16.59 30.59 -40.87
CA ALA A 444 17.10 31.95 -40.96
C ALA A 444 17.47 32.49 -39.57
N LEU A 445 18.68 33.07 -39.45
CA LEU A 445 19.08 33.84 -38.26
C LEU A 445 18.75 35.33 -38.39
N LYS A 446 18.54 35.81 -39.63
CA LYS A 446 18.22 37.19 -39.95
C LYS A 446 17.19 37.22 -41.08
N ILE A 447 16.10 37.97 -40.88
CA ILE A 447 15.12 38.28 -41.92
C ILE A 447 15.47 39.63 -42.55
N ASP A 448 15.34 39.70 -43.86
CA ASP A 448 15.44 40.93 -44.63
C ASP A 448 14.03 41.55 -44.77
N LEU A 449 13.68 42.46 -43.86
CA LEU A 449 12.34 43.05 -43.82
C LEU A 449 12.00 43.86 -45.09
N ASP A 450 13.00 44.35 -45.82
CA ASP A 450 12.81 45.11 -47.06
C ASP A 450 12.23 44.25 -48.18
N LYS A 451 12.39 42.92 -48.09
CA LYS A 451 11.82 41.96 -49.04
C LYS A 451 10.37 41.58 -48.73
N LEU A 452 9.84 41.96 -47.56
CA LEU A 452 8.49 41.59 -47.15
C LEU A 452 7.45 42.46 -47.84
N LYS A 453 6.61 41.88 -48.70
CA LYS A 453 5.54 42.61 -49.40
C LYS A 453 4.25 42.56 -48.59
N VAL A 454 3.89 43.69 -47.98
CA VAL A 454 2.77 43.76 -47.01
C VAL A 454 1.37 43.83 -47.66
N HIS A 455 1.27 44.07 -48.97
CA HIS A 455 0.00 44.37 -49.63
C HIS A 455 -0.98 43.17 -49.57
N ASN A 456 -2.13 43.35 -48.89
CA ASN A 456 -3.32 42.48 -48.85
C ASN A 456 -3.14 41.01 -48.39
N HIS A 457 -2.05 40.69 -47.69
CA HIS A 457 -1.69 39.31 -47.33
C HIS A 457 -1.30 39.11 -45.87
N LEU A 458 -1.99 39.80 -44.94
CA LEU A 458 -1.69 39.75 -43.50
C LEU A 458 -1.58 38.31 -42.96
N GLY A 459 -2.47 37.39 -43.39
CA GLY A 459 -2.41 35.99 -42.98
C GLY A 459 -1.13 35.25 -43.39
N TYR A 460 -0.57 35.55 -44.56
CA TYR A 460 0.68 34.95 -45.02
C TYR A 460 1.90 35.55 -44.32
N ILE A 461 1.84 36.83 -43.94
CA ILE A 461 2.87 37.48 -43.13
C ILE A 461 2.90 36.86 -41.73
N VAL A 462 1.75 36.71 -41.09
CA VAL A 462 1.64 36.04 -39.78
C VAL A 462 2.16 34.61 -39.86
N TRP A 463 1.80 33.89 -40.92
CA TRP A 463 2.30 32.53 -41.18
C TRP A 463 3.82 32.48 -41.36
N PHE A 464 4.39 33.41 -42.14
CA PHE A 464 5.84 33.54 -42.33
C PHE A 464 6.56 33.74 -41.00
N PHE A 465 6.10 34.69 -40.17
CA PHE A 465 6.70 34.94 -38.86
C PHE A 465 6.50 33.76 -37.91
N PHE A 466 5.37 33.07 -37.95
CA PHE A 466 5.14 31.87 -37.15
C PHE A 466 6.15 30.77 -37.48
N GLN A 467 6.38 30.50 -38.77
CA GLN A 467 7.38 29.53 -39.22
C GLN A 467 8.80 29.94 -38.80
N TYR A 468 9.16 31.22 -39.00
CA TYR A 468 10.45 31.76 -38.60
C TYR A 468 10.70 31.65 -37.10
N LEU A 469 9.75 32.10 -36.25
CA LEU A 469 9.88 32.05 -34.80
C LEU A 469 9.94 30.60 -34.28
N THR A 470 9.18 29.69 -34.89
CA THR A 470 9.24 28.26 -34.58
C THR A 470 10.62 27.69 -34.91
N GLY A 471 11.16 28.02 -36.08
CA GLY A 471 12.48 27.59 -36.51
C GLY A 471 13.62 28.16 -35.66
N LEU A 472 13.54 29.44 -35.29
CA LEU A 472 14.46 30.07 -34.36
C LEU A 472 14.43 29.39 -32.99
N SER A 473 13.23 29.08 -32.47
CA SER A 473 13.07 28.34 -31.22
C SER A 473 13.71 26.96 -31.31
N CYS A 474 13.49 26.25 -32.42
CA CYS A 474 14.12 24.95 -32.68
C CYS A 474 15.65 25.03 -32.71
N LEU A 475 16.22 26.06 -33.33
CA LEU A 475 17.66 26.30 -33.36
C LEU A 475 18.24 26.54 -31.95
N LEU A 476 17.54 27.31 -31.10
CA LEU A 476 17.93 27.49 -29.70
C LEU A 476 17.95 26.16 -28.94
N PHE A 477 16.95 25.29 -29.15
CA PHE A 477 16.93 23.96 -28.55
C PHE A 477 18.04 23.04 -29.08
N ILE A 478 18.35 23.07 -30.38
CA ILE A 478 19.47 22.33 -30.95
C ILE A 478 20.79 22.80 -30.34
N PHE A 479 21.01 24.12 -30.28
CA PHE A 479 22.22 24.71 -29.70
C PHE A 479 22.38 24.29 -28.23
N ASN A 480 21.31 24.37 -27.45
CA ASN A 480 21.30 23.92 -26.05
C ASN A 480 21.58 22.40 -25.94
N ALA A 481 21.00 21.59 -26.82
CA ALA A 481 21.23 20.15 -26.84
C ALA A 481 22.71 19.82 -27.10
N ILE A 482 23.36 20.55 -28.03
CA ILE A 482 24.79 20.39 -28.39
C ILE A 482 25.69 20.83 -27.24
N LEU A 483 25.45 21.98 -26.61
CA LEU A 483 26.29 22.50 -25.52
C LEU A 483 26.35 21.57 -24.29
N HIS A 484 25.30 20.79 -24.06
CA HIS A 484 25.23 19.87 -22.93
C HIS A 484 25.67 18.44 -23.26
N ILE A 485 26.09 18.14 -24.50
CA ILE A 485 26.77 16.89 -24.85
C ILE A 485 28.23 17.03 -24.44
#